data_AF-A0ABD2ILB7-F1
#
_entry.id   AF-A0ABD2ILB7-F1
#
_cell.length_a   1.000
_cell.length_b   1.000
_cell.length_c   1.000
_cell.angle_alpha   90.00
_cell.angle_beta   90.00
_cell.angle_gamma   90.00
#
_symmetry.space_group_name_H-M   'P 1'
#
loop_
_entity.id
_entity.type
_entity.pdbx_description
1 polymer ?
#
loop_
_entity_poly.entity_id
_entity_poly.type
_entity_poly.pdbx_seq_one_letter_code
_entity_poly.pdbx_strand_id
1 'polypeptide(L)'
;MSDRRKEAEEKMEKAIFISGDGWLAVFDLLPPSQLGLGIAFVSHRFDAMVDEHFKTRKWALKFLRIRRKIGENDTNEMEIANYNGKPMPIPNIQLPRKVIDFKCIKITFIDRNVIAFLHRFRPLFASTQIYLSIYLKSDRILELLRNILPMIGKNIYGMELMTEPFQRLRQIVPSLFFTECPSLRFVFPTFDDLFAEFPADDSAVASRGQALAKWLFTPHPDDVPKVFKCAVDQFVEGRNVPLSIEGSNLPLKIAAFKTAFANASAPANFIVVLCCIRSTFANSVVPFEQTNELTREQLALKRTKFRECFLLVRSPIARDANKWAKWEKEAIDWQIIDQWNKIDIEIDADGIGDGLLDATPGPSDQQK
;
A
#
# COMPACT_ATOMS: atom_id res chain seq x y z
N MET A 1 1.28 -51.16 19.98
CA MET A 1 0.83 -50.10 19.03
C MET A 1 -0.69 -49.96 18.93
N SER A 2 -1.50 -50.86 19.51
CA SER A 2 -2.98 -50.76 19.50
C SER A 2 -3.54 -49.81 20.56
N ASP A 3 -2.93 -49.74 21.75
CA ASP A 3 -3.50 -48.97 22.87
C ASP A 3 -3.35 -47.46 22.74
N ARG A 4 -2.26 -46.98 22.12
CA ARG A 4 -2.06 -45.54 21.85
C ARG A 4 -3.04 -44.96 20.84
N ARG A 5 -3.66 -45.81 20.00
CA ARG A 5 -4.66 -45.40 19.01
C ARG A 5 -6.03 -45.23 19.68
N LYS A 6 -6.37 -46.13 20.61
CA LYS A 6 -7.56 -46.03 21.48
C LYS A 6 -7.50 -44.83 22.42
N GLU A 7 -6.36 -44.55 23.05
CA GLU A 7 -6.21 -43.36 23.90
C GLU A 7 -6.31 -42.04 23.12
N ALA A 8 -5.87 -42.02 21.86
CA ALA A 8 -6.02 -40.85 20.99
C ALA A 8 -7.48 -40.65 20.54
N GLU A 9 -8.22 -41.73 20.29
CA GLU A 9 -9.66 -41.71 19.98
C GLU A 9 -10.49 -41.29 21.21
N GLU A 10 -10.23 -41.83 22.41
CA GLU A 10 -10.91 -41.42 23.65
C GLU A 10 -10.59 -39.96 24.08
N LYS A 11 -9.39 -39.44 23.76
CA LYS A 11 -9.06 -38.02 23.98
C LYS A 11 -9.78 -37.09 23.00
N MET A 12 -10.08 -37.55 21.79
CA MET A 12 -10.82 -36.77 20.80
C MET A 12 -12.33 -36.69 21.15
N GLU A 13 -12.87 -37.71 21.82
CA GLU A 13 -14.27 -37.75 22.29
C GLU A 13 -14.56 -36.88 23.51
N LYS A 14 -13.54 -36.39 24.23
CA LYS A 14 -13.70 -35.39 25.30
C LYS A 14 -13.68 -33.94 24.79
N ALA A 15 -13.84 -33.73 23.48
CA ALA A 15 -14.16 -32.42 22.93
C ALA A 15 -15.61 -32.08 23.28
N ILE A 16 -15.84 -30.93 23.90
CA ILE A 16 -17.18 -30.41 24.23
C ILE A 16 -18.05 -30.45 22.95
N PHE A 17 -18.98 -31.40 22.88
CA PHE A 17 -19.87 -31.55 21.72
C PHE A 17 -21.02 -30.55 21.84
N ILE A 18 -20.77 -29.31 21.43
CA ILE A 18 -21.82 -28.30 21.28
C ILE A 18 -22.55 -28.61 19.97
N SER A 19 -23.88 -28.66 20.00
CA SER A 19 -24.71 -28.89 18.82
C SER A 19 -24.48 -27.80 17.76
N GLY A 20 -24.84 -28.10 16.49
CA GLY A 20 -24.79 -27.11 15.42
C GLY A 20 -25.48 -25.81 15.83
N ASP A 21 -26.72 -25.91 16.31
CA ASP A 21 -27.54 -24.78 16.75
C ASP A 21 -26.92 -23.96 17.89
N GLY A 22 -26.22 -24.62 18.82
CA GLY A 22 -25.51 -23.94 19.92
C GLY A 22 -24.33 -23.10 19.42
N TRP A 23 -23.60 -23.57 18.39
CA TRP A 23 -22.54 -22.80 17.75
C TRP A 23 -23.07 -21.65 16.90
N LEU A 24 -24.22 -21.84 16.24
CA LEU A 24 -24.85 -20.78 15.45
C LEU A 24 -25.23 -19.56 16.30
N ALA A 25 -25.78 -19.80 17.49
CA ALA A 25 -26.09 -18.73 18.45
C ALA A 25 -24.84 -17.94 18.91
N VAL A 26 -23.68 -18.60 18.96
CA VAL A 26 -22.39 -17.95 19.30
C VAL A 26 -21.92 -17.04 18.16
N PHE A 27 -22.22 -17.38 16.91
CA PHE A 27 -21.81 -16.57 15.76
C PHE A 27 -22.47 -15.19 15.74
N ASP A 28 -23.73 -15.07 16.18
CA ASP A 28 -24.41 -13.78 16.27
C ASP A 28 -23.79 -12.82 17.30
N LEU A 29 -23.06 -13.36 18.28
CA LEU A 29 -22.45 -12.60 19.36
C LEU A 29 -21.01 -12.17 19.05
N LEU A 30 -20.40 -12.69 17.98
CA LEU A 30 -18.99 -12.47 17.68
C LEU A 30 -18.78 -11.38 16.61
N PRO A 31 -17.78 -10.50 16.79
CA PRO A 31 -17.39 -9.57 15.73
C PRO A 31 -16.96 -10.32 14.46
N PRO A 32 -17.29 -9.80 13.25
CA PRO A 32 -16.92 -10.45 11.98
C PRO A 32 -15.42 -10.79 11.85
N SER A 33 -14.53 -10.00 12.45
CA SER A 33 -13.09 -10.29 12.45
C SER A 33 -12.70 -11.50 13.31
N GLN A 34 -13.42 -11.76 14.41
CA GLN A 34 -13.21 -12.94 15.26
C GLN A 34 -13.87 -14.17 14.66
N LEU A 35 -15.03 -14.00 14.04
CA LEU A 35 -15.75 -15.04 13.31
C LEU A 35 -14.98 -15.52 12.08
N GLY A 36 -14.46 -14.54 11.33
CA GLY A 36 -13.42 -14.69 10.33
C GLY A 36 -12.24 -15.37 11.00
N LEU A 37 -11.21 -14.65 11.46
CA LEU A 37 -9.89 -15.19 11.82
C LEU A 37 -9.88 -16.24 12.94
N GLY A 38 -10.82 -16.16 13.87
CA GLY A 38 -10.81 -16.93 15.12
C GLY A 38 -11.56 -18.27 15.09
N ILE A 39 -12.54 -18.44 14.20
CA ILE A 39 -13.41 -19.63 14.21
C ILE A 39 -13.43 -20.34 12.86
N ALA A 40 -13.69 -19.62 11.76
CA ALA A 40 -13.78 -20.24 10.43
C ALA A 40 -12.44 -20.91 10.00
N PHE A 41 -11.31 -20.46 10.54
CA PHE A 41 -9.98 -20.94 10.14
C PHE A 41 -9.38 -22.07 10.97
N VAL A 42 -10.07 -22.49 12.04
CA VAL A 42 -9.53 -23.47 12.98
C VAL A 42 -9.93 -24.90 12.60
N SER A 43 -11.00 -25.09 11.82
CA SER A 43 -11.42 -26.40 11.31
C SER A 43 -12.31 -26.29 10.07
N HIS A 44 -12.14 -27.21 9.11
CA HIS A 44 -13.02 -27.37 7.95
C HIS A 44 -14.51 -27.53 8.33
N ARG A 45 -14.79 -28.09 9.51
CA ARG A 45 -16.15 -28.23 10.03
C ARG A 45 -16.77 -26.88 10.36
N PHE A 46 -15.99 -25.96 10.95
CA PHE A 46 -16.47 -24.61 11.25
C PHE A 46 -16.64 -23.78 9.98
N ASP A 47 -15.75 -23.95 8.99
CA ASP A 47 -15.90 -23.33 7.67
C ASP A 47 -17.23 -23.73 7.01
N ALA A 48 -17.55 -25.03 6.99
CA ALA A 48 -18.82 -25.53 6.46
C ALA A 48 -20.06 -25.00 7.22
N MET A 49 -20.00 -24.93 8.56
CA MET A 49 -21.10 -24.40 9.38
C MET A 49 -21.30 -22.90 9.19
N VAL A 50 -20.20 -22.14 9.16
CA VAL A 50 -20.20 -20.72 8.84
C VAL A 50 -20.76 -20.52 7.44
N ASP A 51 -20.44 -21.42 6.50
CA ASP A 51 -20.93 -21.34 5.14
C ASP A 51 -22.43 -21.65 4.99
N GLU A 52 -22.90 -22.66 5.72
CA GLU A 52 -24.30 -23.10 5.76
C GLU A 52 -25.20 -22.06 6.42
N HIS A 53 -24.75 -21.46 7.53
CA HIS A 53 -25.53 -20.49 8.27
C HIS A 53 -25.54 -19.10 7.62
N PHE A 54 -24.43 -18.72 6.99
CA PHE A 54 -24.26 -17.41 6.38
C PHE A 54 -24.10 -17.50 4.86
N LYS A 55 -25.04 -18.17 4.17
CA LYS A 55 -24.98 -18.41 2.71
C LYS A 55 -24.73 -17.15 1.89
N THR A 56 -25.26 -16.00 2.33
CA THR A 56 -25.15 -14.71 1.62
C THR A 56 -24.22 -13.71 2.29
N ARG A 57 -23.78 -13.97 3.53
CA ARG A 57 -23.02 -12.98 4.30
C ARG A 57 -21.58 -12.98 3.81
N LYS A 58 -21.13 -11.80 3.39
CA LYS A 58 -19.72 -11.53 3.12
C LYS A 58 -19.10 -10.84 4.33
N TRP A 59 -17.84 -11.12 4.62
CA TRP A 59 -17.11 -10.55 5.75
C TRP A 59 -15.95 -9.69 5.26
N ALA A 60 -15.70 -8.62 6.02
CA ALA A 60 -14.48 -7.85 5.94
C ALA A 60 -13.65 -8.10 7.20
N LEU A 61 -12.37 -8.40 7.03
CA LEU A 61 -11.43 -8.31 8.12
C LEU A 61 -11.36 -6.85 8.55
N LYS A 62 -11.37 -6.58 9.85
CA LYS A 62 -11.19 -5.19 10.30
C LYS A 62 -9.70 -4.89 10.31
N PHE A 63 -9.08 -5.09 11.46
CA PHE A 63 -7.68 -4.78 11.68
C PHE A 63 -6.93 -6.06 12.02
N LEU A 64 -5.81 -6.27 11.33
CA LEU A 64 -4.87 -7.35 11.57
C LEU A 64 -3.50 -6.74 11.86
N ARG A 65 -2.85 -7.16 12.93
CA ARG A 65 -1.45 -6.82 13.19
C ARG A 65 -0.62 -8.09 13.20
N ILE A 66 0.38 -8.14 12.34
CA ILE A 66 1.40 -9.19 12.31
C ILE A 66 2.64 -8.62 13.00
N ARG A 67 3.04 -9.24 14.10
CA ARG A 67 4.16 -8.78 14.94
C ARG A 67 4.98 -9.97 15.44
N ARG A 68 6.15 -9.67 16.01
CA ARG A 68 6.92 -10.65 16.77
C ARG A 68 6.19 -10.97 18.06
N LYS A 69 6.11 -12.24 18.43
CA LYS A 69 5.63 -12.69 19.74
C LYS A 69 6.62 -12.23 20.80
N ILE A 70 6.13 -11.56 21.84
CA ILE A 70 6.96 -11.11 22.96
C ILE A 70 6.71 -12.09 24.11
N GLY A 71 7.74 -12.84 24.51
CA GLY A 71 7.68 -13.84 25.57
C GLY A 71 8.99 -13.93 26.37
N GLU A 72 8.98 -14.69 27.47
CA GLU A 72 10.15 -14.85 28.37
C GLU A 72 11.33 -15.56 27.70
N ASN A 73 11.05 -16.42 26.73
CA ASN A 73 12.05 -16.97 25.82
C ASN A 73 11.97 -16.17 24.53
N ASP A 74 13.09 -15.60 24.10
CA ASP A 74 13.24 -14.73 22.92
C ASP A 74 13.02 -15.51 21.61
N THR A 75 11.81 -16.08 21.46
CA THR A 75 11.41 -16.86 20.29
C THR A 75 11.07 -15.88 19.18
N ASN A 76 11.77 -15.97 18.05
CA ASN A 76 11.52 -15.23 16.81
C ASN A 76 10.20 -15.64 16.11
N GLU A 77 9.16 -15.98 16.86
CA GLU A 77 7.88 -16.47 16.35
C GLU A 77 6.98 -15.30 15.93
N MET A 78 6.27 -15.47 14.81
CA MET A 78 5.20 -14.55 14.43
C MET A 78 3.97 -14.69 15.33
N GLU A 79 3.30 -13.58 15.60
CA GLU A 79 1.99 -13.51 16.26
C GLU A 79 1.04 -12.63 15.44
N ILE A 80 -0.21 -13.06 15.35
CA ILE A 80 -1.30 -12.25 14.83
C ILE A 80 -2.05 -11.65 16.01
N ALA A 81 -2.29 -10.34 15.98
CA ALA A 81 -3.08 -9.63 16.97
C ALA A 81 -4.19 -8.80 16.33
N ASN A 82 -5.28 -8.58 17.07
CA ASN A 82 -6.34 -7.66 16.66
C ASN A 82 -6.00 -6.20 17.00
N TYR A 83 -6.95 -5.28 16.77
CA TYR A 83 -6.77 -3.84 17.06
C TYR A 83 -6.39 -3.55 18.53
N ASN A 84 -6.92 -4.35 19.46
CA ASN A 84 -6.63 -4.21 20.89
C ASN A 84 -5.31 -4.89 21.30
N GLY A 85 -4.54 -5.41 20.35
CA GLY A 85 -3.31 -6.15 20.62
C GLY A 85 -3.53 -7.54 21.22
N LYS A 86 -4.77 -8.06 21.22
CA LYS A 86 -5.06 -9.41 21.71
C LYS A 86 -4.62 -10.45 20.66
N PRO A 87 -3.87 -11.49 21.04
CA PRO A 87 -3.48 -12.56 20.14
C PRO A 87 -4.69 -13.25 19.48
N MET A 88 -4.51 -13.65 18.23
CA MET A 88 -5.47 -14.40 17.42
C MET A 88 -4.79 -15.68 16.89
N PRO A 89 -5.56 -16.75 16.65
CA PRO A 89 -5.01 -17.94 16.04
C PRO A 89 -4.45 -17.62 14.66
N ILE A 90 -3.38 -18.31 14.27
CA ILE A 90 -2.81 -18.24 12.92
C ILE A 90 -3.54 -19.24 12.05
N PRO A 91 -4.32 -18.79 11.04
CA PRO A 91 -4.97 -19.67 10.09
C PRO A 91 -3.98 -20.60 9.41
N ASN A 92 -4.20 -21.92 9.47
CA ASN A 92 -3.40 -22.91 8.73
C ASN A 92 -3.96 -23.25 7.35
N ILE A 93 -5.16 -22.76 7.03
CA ILE A 93 -5.91 -23.03 5.80
C ILE A 93 -6.11 -21.70 5.05
N GLN A 94 -6.42 -21.79 3.75
CA GLN A 94 -6.77 -20.64 2.92
C GLN A 94 -8.02 -19.91 3.46
N LEU A 95 -8.12 -18.60 3.17
CA LEU A 95 -9.30 -17.82 3.56
C LEU A 95 -10.59 -18.39 2.99
N PRO A 96 -11.66 -18.49 3.81
CA PRO A 96 -13.01 -18.74 3.32
C PRO A 96 -13.34 -17.73 2.24
N ARG A 97 -13.97 -18.19 1.15
CA ARG A 97 -14.29 -17.35 -0.03
C ARG A 97 -15.19 -16.15 0.29
N LYS A 98 -15.87 -16.18 1.43
CA LYS A 98 -16.76 -15.12 1.89
C LYS A 98 -16.03 -14.00 2.62
N VAL A 99 -14.76 -14.15 2.98
CA VAL A 99 -13.90 -13.03 3.39
C VAL A 99 -13.46 -12.31 2.12
N ILE A 100 -14.04 -11.14 1.87
CA ILE A 100 -13.87 -10.41 0.61
C ILE A 100 -13.17 -9.07 0.76
N ASP A 101 -12.95 -8.60 2.00
CA ASP A 101 -12.36 -7.28 2.22
C ASP A 101 -11.54 -7.20 3.52
N PHE A 102 -10.75 -6.13 3.69
CA PHE A 102 -10.02 -5.86 4.92
C PHE A 102 -9.79 -4.37 5.17
N LYS A 103 -10.03 -3.84 6.38
CA LYS A 103 -9.76 -2.41 6.64
C LYS A 103 -8.26 -2.10 6.71
N CYS A 104 -7.49 -2.87 7.49
CA CYS A 104 -6.05 -2.64 7.63
C CYS A 104 -5.29 -3.91 8.05
N ILE A 105 -4.17 -4.17 7.38
CA ILE A 105 -3.17 -5.16 7.75
C ILE A 105 -1.87 -4.42 8.06
N LYS A 106 -1.47 -4.42 9.32
CA LYS A 106 -0.22 -3.84 9.80
C LYS A 106 0.83 -4.93 9.99
N ILE A 107 1.99 -4.79 9.39
CA ILE A 107 3.11 -5.72 9.44
C ILE A 107 4.28 -5.02 10.11
N THR A 108 4.64 -5.48 11.32
CA THR A 108 5.81 -4.96 12.06
C THR A 108 6.89 -6.00 12.28
N PHE A 109 6.66 -7.22 11.81
CA PHE A 109 7.61 -8.32 11.84
C PHE A 109 7.43 -9.17 10.60
N ILE A 110 8.54 -9.68 10.07
CA ILE A 110 8.52 -10.54 8.90
C ILE A 110 9.57 -11.64 8.98
N ASP A 111 9.13 -12.83 8.64
CA ASP A 111 9.91 -14.05 8.47
C ASP A 111 9.29 -14.88 7.34
N ARG A 112 9.81 -16.10 7.12
CA ARG A 112 9.24 -17.02 6.13
C ARG A 112 7.79 -17.39 6.44
N ASN A 113 7.41 -17.47 7.71
CA ASN A 113 6.05 -17.82 8.13
C ASN A 113 5.07 -16.70 7.81
N VAL A 114 5.46 -15.43 7.97
CA VAL A 114 4.66 -14.28 7.57
C VAL A 114 4.43 -14.27 6.07
N ILE A 115 5.46 -14.54 5.26
CA ILE A 115 5.31 -14.62 3.80
C ILE A 115 4.33 -15.76 3.43
N ALA A 116 4.52 -16.95 4.01
CA ALA A 116 3.62 -18.09 3.80
C ALA A 116 2.18 -17.79 4.24
N PHE A 117 2.01 -17.06 5.34
CA PHE A 117 0.71 -16.60 5.82
C PHE A 117 0.06 -15.62 4.85
N LEU A 118 0.79 -14.60 4.38
CA LEU A 118 0.28 -13.64 3.40
C LEU A 118 -0.11 -14.32 2.09
N HIS A 119 0.57 -15.40 1.68
CA HIS A 119 0.20 -16.15 0.47
C HIS A 119 -1.21 -16.72 0.54
N ARG A 120 -1.69 -17.06 1.74
CA ARG A 120 -3.08 -17.51 1.97
C ARG A 120 -4.10 -16.40 1.73
N PHE A 121 -3.66 -15.14 1.74
CA PHE A 121 -4.46 -13.93 1.53
C PHE A 121 -4.43 -13.43 0.07
N ARG A 122 -3.68 -14.10 -0.82
CA ARG A 122 -3.58 -13.71 -2.23
C ARG A 122 -4.94 -13.51 -2.93
N PRO A 123 -5.98 -14.36 -2.73
CA PRO A 123 -7.28 -14.12 -3.35
C PRO A 123 -7.94 -12.81 -2.89
N LEU A 124 -7.77 -12.47 -1.61
CA LEU A 124 -8.28 -11.23 -1.03
C LEU A 124 -7.58 -10.02 -1.62
N PHE A 125 -6.24 -10.07 -1.72
CA PHE A 125 -5.47 -9.01 -2.37
C PHE A 125 -5.79 -8.87 -3.86
N ALA A 126 -6.14 -9.97 -4.53
CA ALA A 126 -6.50 -9.97 -5.95
C ALA A 126 -7.84 -9.26 -6.24
N SER A 127 -8.75 -9.15 -5.27
CA SER A 127 -10.09 -8.57 -5.45
C SER A 127 -10.26 -7.16 -4.91
N THR A 128 -9.23 -6.61 -4.26
CA THR A 128 -9.37 -5.43 -3.41
C THR A 128 -8.33 -4.39 -3.77
N GLN A 129 -8.74 -3.12 -3.94
CA GLN A 129 -7.81 -2.01 -4.11
C GLN A 129 -7.04 -1.76 -2.81
N ILE A 130 -5.72 -1.65 -2.92
CA ILE A 130 -4.80 -1.58 -1.78
C ILE A 130 -4.16 -0.20 -1.72
N TYR A 131 -4.16 0.37 -0.52
CA TYR A 131 -3.25 1.43 -0.15
C TYR A 131 -2.03 0.85 0.54
N LEU A 132 -0.85 0.97 -0.06
CA LEU A 132 0.39 0.48 0.53
C LEU A 132 1.12 1.63 1.21
N SER A 133 1.42 1.48 2.50
CA SER A 133 2.28 2.41 3.24
C SER A 133 3.51 1.66 3.73
N ILE A 134 4.69 2.25 3.48
CA ILE A 134 5.97 1.61 3.77
C ILE A 134 6.85 2.54 4.60
N TYR A 135 7.18 2.09 5.81
CA TYR A 135 8.14 2.70 6.71
C TYR A 135 9.23 1.68 7.05
N LEU A 136 10.42 1.87 6.49
CA LEU A 136 11.56 0.99 6.71
C LEU A 136 12.62 1.72 7.53
N LYS A 137 13.16 1.06 8.57
CA LYS A 137 14.36 1.56 9.28
C LYS A 137 15.63 0.76 8.97
N SER A 138 15.59 -0.24 8.08
CA SER A 138 16.72 -1.13 7.77
C SER A 138 16.74 -1.63 6.32
N ASP A 139 17.94 -1.80 5.75
CA ASP A 139 18.17 -2.24 4.36
C ASP A 139 17.84 -3.72 4.12
N ARG A 140 17.90 -4.54 5.18
CA ARG A 140 17.57 -5.96 5.14
C ARG A 140 16.09 -6.23 4.79
N ILE A 141 15.24 -5.21 4.88
CA ILE A 141 13.78 -5.29 4.66
C ILE A 141 13.44 -5.18 3.16
N LEU A 142 14.37 -4.79 2.32
CA LEU A 142 14.07 -4.56 0.91
C LEU A 142 13.97 -5.87 0.10
N GLU A 143 14.75 -6.89 0.46
CA GLU A 143 14.61 -8.25 -0.11
C GLU A 143 13.25 -8.86 0.23
N LEU A 144 12.64 -8.42 1.32
CA LEU A 144 11.34 -8.89 1.76
C LEU A 144 10.19 -8.27 0.97
N LEU A 145 10.32 -7.00 0.62
CA LEU A 145 9.37 -6.35 -0.28
C LEU A 145 9.34 -7.03 -1.66
N ARG A 146 10.47 -7.59 -2.15
CA ARG A 146 10.46 -8.42 -3.37
C ARG A 146 9.54 -9.63 -3.28
N ASN A 147 9.33 -10.20 -2.09
CA ASN A 147 8.46 -11.35 -1.90
C ASN A 147 6.99 -10.94 -1.74
N ILE A 148 6.72 -9.76 -1.16
CA ILE A 148 5.35 -9.27 -0.94
C ILE A 148 4.76 -8.62 -2.19
N LEU A 149 5.52 -7.78 -2.89
CA LEU A 149 5.02 -6.99 -4.03
C LEU A 149 4.34 -7.84 -5.11
N PRO A 150 4.86 -9.02 -5.54
CA PRO A 150 4.19 -9.85 -6.53
C PRO A 150 2.79 -10.34 -6.12
N MET A 151 2.46 -10.30 -4.83
CA MET A 151 1.19 -10.75 -4.29
C MET A 151 0.13 -9.65 -4.25
N ILE A 152 0.54 -8.41 -4.00
CA ILE A 152 -0.37 -7.27 -3.80
C ILE A 152 -0.29 -6.23 -4.92
N GLY A 153 0.82 -6.20 -5.66
CA GLY A 153 1.22 -5.12 -6.57
C GLY A 153 0.17 -4.74 -7.61
N LYS A 154 -0.44 -5.75 -8.23
CA LYS A 154 -1.46 -5.55 -9.27
C LYS A 154 -2.66 -4.72 -8.82
N ASN A 155 -2.96 -4.71 -7.52
CA ASN A 155 -4.07 -3.94 -6.98
C ASN A 155 -3.64 -2.82 -6.03
N ILE A 156 -2.34 -2.51 -5.96
CA ILE A 156 -1.89 -1.28 -5.31
C ILE A 156 -2.41 -0.11 -6.15
N TYR A 157 -3.35 0.63 -5.56
CA TYR A 157 -4.00 1.77 -6.20
C TYR A 157 -3.44 3.10 -5.68
N GLY A 158 -2.95 3.10 -4.44
CA GLY A 158 -2.20 4.21 -3.87
C GLY A 158 -1.03 3.75 -3.03
N MET A 159 0.00 4.58 -2.97
CA MET A 159 1.21 4.30 -2.22
C MET A 159 1.63 5.52 -1.40
N GLU A 160 1.93 5.28 -0.13
CA GLU A 160 2.56 6.20 0.78
C GLU A 160 4.05 5.85 0.90
N LEU A 161 4.92 6.81 0.57
CA LEU A 161 6.36 6.59 0.45
C LEU A 161 7.15 7.57 1.31
N MET A 162 8.04 7.05 2.14
CA MET A 162 9.15 7.84 2.71
C MET A 162 10.30 7.91 1.70
N THR A 163 11.09 8.98 1.71
CA THR A 163 12.18 9.26 0.75
C THR A 163 13.16 8.12 0.55
N GLU A 164 13.78 7.70 1.66
CA GLU A 164 14.88 6.76 1.69
C GLU A 164 14.40 5.36 1.25
N PRO A 165 13.26 4.86 1.75
CA PRO A 165 12.67 3.63 1.22
C PRO A 165 12.36 3.67 -0.28
N PHE A 166 11.96 4.81 -0.86
CA PHE A 166 11.58 4.86 -2.28
C PHE A 166 12.78 4.65 -3.22
N GLN A 167 13.89 5.38 -3.02
CA GLN A 167 15.08 5.22 -3.86
C GLN A 167 15.64 3.80 -3.74
N ARG A 168 15.67 3.27 -2.52
CA ARG A 168 16.15 1.91 -2.25
C ARG A 168 15.23 0.84 -2.84
N LEU A 169 13.92 1.05 -2.79
CA LEU A 169 12.95 0.15 -3.43
C LEU A 169 13.15 0.10 -4.95
N ARG A 170 13.45 1.23 -5.60
CA ARG A 170 13.78 1.28 -7.03
C ARG A 170 15.08 0.57 -7.38
N GLN A 171 16.10 0.56 -6.53
CA GLN A 171 17.32 -0.21 -6.81
C GLN A 171 17.03 -1.72 -6.91
N ILE A 172 16.00 -2.18 -6.22
CA ILE A 172 15.64 -3.59 -6.08
C ILE A 172 14.53 -3.99 -7.03
N VAL A 173 13.64 -3.04 -7.33
CA VAL A 173 12.53 -3.13 -8.27
C VAL A 173 12.58 -1.88 -9.17
N PRO A 174 13.46 -1.83 -10.19
CA PRO A 174 13.68 -0.64 -11.02
C PRO A 174 12.40 -0.06 -11.62
N SER A 175 11.52 -0.92 -12.12
CA SER A 175 10.25 -0.54 -12.75
C SER A 175 9.05 -0.66 -11.83
N LEU A 176 9.20 -0.33 -10.53
CA LEU A 176 8.17 -0.44 -9.49
C LEU A 176 6.79 0.06 -9.95
N PHE A 177 6.73 1.24 -10.58
CA PHE A 177 5.48 1.87 -10.99
C PHE A 177 4.84 1.24 -12.24
N PHE A 178 5.62 0.57 -13.08
CA PHE A 178 5.18 0.12 -14.40
C PHE A 178 4.94 -1.38 -14.45
N THR A 179 5.78 -2.19 -13.78
CA THR A 179 5.68 -3.65 -13.78
C THR A 179 4.97 -4.17 -12.55
N GLU A 180 5.36 -3.70 -11.35
CA GLU A 180 4.82 -4.24 -10.11
C GLU A 180 3.47 -3.64 -9.74
N CYS A 181 3.28 -2.34 -9.99
CA CYS A 181 2.09 -1.60 -9.56
C CYS A 181 1.32 -0.97 -10.74
N PRO A 182 0.81 -1.76 -11.71
CA PRO A 182 0.18 -1.22 -12.93
C PRO A 182 -1.10 -0.41 -12.66
N SER A 183 -1.78 -0.67 -11.53
CA SER A 183 -3.00 0.05 -11.12
C SER A 183 -2.71 1.28 -10.26
N LEU A 184 -1.44 1.62 -10.06
CA LEU A 184 -1.04 2.72 -9.19
C LEU A 184 -1.51 4.05 -9.78
N ARG A 185 -2.47 4.65 -9.09
CA ARG A 185 -3.00 5.97 -9.43
C ARG A 185 -2.48 7.04 -8.48
N PHE A 186 -2.26 6.75 -7.20
CA PHE A 186 -1.92 7.75 -6.21
C PHE A 186 -0.54 7.55 -5.58
N VAL A 187 0.26 8.62 -5.52
CA VAL A 187 1.54 8.63 -4.80
C VAL A 187 1.55 9.79 -3.80
N PHE A 188 1.80 9.45 -2.54
CA PHE A 188 1.86 10.40 -1.43
C PHE A 188 3.20 10.24 -0.71
N PRO A 189 4.14 11.19 -0.85
CA PRO A 189 5.36 11.19 -0.08
C PRO A 189 5.06 11.70 1.34
N THR A 190 5.55 10.98 2.34
CA THR A 190 5.41 11.37 3.75
C THR A 190 6.76 11.88 4.23
N PHE A 191 6.78 13.11 4.75
CA PHE A 191 7.97 13.76 5.30
C PHE A 191 9.13 14.00 4.31
N ASP A 192 8.85 14.33 3.04
CA ASP A 192 9.87 14.51 1.99
C ASP A 192 9.66 15.71 1.05
N ASP A 193 10.71 16.11 0.33
CA ASP A 193 10.75 17.13 -0.74
C ASP A 193 10.68 16.56 -2.17
N LEU A 194 10.26 15.29 -2.30
CA LEU A 194 10.13 14.60 -3.59
C LEU A 194 9.35 15.45 -4.59
N PHE A 195 9.96 15.66 -5.75
CA PHE A 195 9.36 16.34 -6.88
C PHE A 195 9.78 15.66 -8.18
N ALA A 196 8.99 15.83 -9.25
CA ALA A 196 9.34 15.30 -10.56
C ALA A 196 10.54 16.05 -11.15
N GLU A 197 11.50 15.31 -11.69
CA GLU A 197 12.72 15.83 -12.30
C GLU A 197 12.75 15.47 -13.79
N PHE A 198 13.29 16.35 -14.62
CA PHE A 198 13.37 16.15 -16.07
C PHE A 198 14.84 16.17 -16.53
N PRO A 199 15.21 15.39 -17.56
CA PRO A 199 14.35 14.55 -18.40
C PRO A 199 13.80 13.32 -17.67
N ALA A 200 12.56 12.94 -18.00
CA ALA A 200 11.87 11.79 -17.41
C ALA A 200 12.54 10.48 -17.83
N ASP A 201 12.92 9.66 -16.84
CA ASP A 201 13.63 8.39 -17.03
C ASP A 201 13.23 7.39 -15.94
N ASP A 202 13.18 6.10 -16.26
CA ASP A 202 12.96 5.02 -15.29
C ASP A 202 14.07 3.93 -15.37
N SER A 203 15.22 4.27 -15.96
CA SER A 203 16.40 3.41 -15.90
C SER A 203 16.85 3.18 -14.45
N ALA A 204 17.63 2.12 -14.23
CA ALA A 204 18.16 1.77 -12.92
C ALA A 204 19.05 2.87 -12.30
N VAL A 205 19.57 3.80 -13.11
CA VAL A 205 20.38 4.94 -12.67
C VAL A 205 19.58 6.24 -12.53
N ALA A 206 18.31 6.25 -12.95
CA ALA A 206 17.46 7.43 -12.89
C ALA A 206 17.16 7.85 -11.45
N SER A 207 17.13 9.15 -11.19
CA SER A 207 16.76 9.67 -9.87
C SER A 207 15.30 9.33 -9.49
N ARG A 208 14.96 9.48 -8.21
CA ARG A 208 13.58 9.36 -7.72
C ARG A 208 12.63 10.33 -8.46
N GLY A 209 13.07 11.55 -8.71
CA GLY A 209 12.30 12.56 -9.41
C GLY A 209 12.11 12.24 -10.90
N GLN A 210 13.14 11.69 -11.56
CA GLN A 210 13.05 11.32 -12.97
C GLN A 210 12.04 10.18 -13.20
N ALA A 211 12.01 9.19 -12.31
CA ALA A 211 11.06 8.09 -12.40
C ALA A 211 9.63 8.52 -12.07
N LEU A 212 9.47 9.41 -11.09
CA LEU A 212 8.18 10.04 -10.83
C LEU A 212 7.69 10.83 -12.05
N ALA A 213 8.57 11.61 -12.70
CA ALA A 213 8.24 12.32 -13.93
C ALA A 213 7.84 11.35 -15.05
N LYS A 214 8.57 10.24 -15.21
CA LYS A 214 8.26 9.20 -16.19
C LYS A 214 6.89 8.57 -15.91
N TRP A 215 6.58 8.27 -14.65
CA TRP A 215 5.28 7.73 -14.26
C TRP A 215 4.15 8.71 -14.53
N LEU A 216 4.29 9.99 -14.16
CA LEU A 216 3.30 11.04 -14.42
C LEU A 216 3.05 11.25 -15.92
N PHE A 217 4.10 11.25 -16.74
CA PHE A 217 4.02 11.49 -18.19
C PHE A 217 3.70 10.25 -19.02
N THR A 218 3.43 9.12 -18.38
CA THR A 218 2.91 7.93 -19.05
C THR A 218 1.39 7.87 -18.82
N PRO A 219 0.56 7.51 -19.82
CA PRO A 219 -0.86 7.26 -19.60
C PRO A 219 -1.12 6.26 -18.46
N HIS A 220 -2.24 6.42 -17.76
CA HIS A 220 -2.75 5.37 -16.88
C HIS A 220 -3.58 4.38 -17.72
N PRO A 221 -3.50 3.05 -17.49
CA PRO A 221 -4.26 2.07 -18.27
C PRO A 221 -5.78 2.31 -18.31
N ASP A 222 -6.35 2.74 -17.18
CA ASP A 222 -7.79 3.02 -17.06
C ASP A 222 -8.24 4.42 -17.51
N ASP A 223 -7.36 5.21 -18.15
CA ASP A 223 -7.63 6.59 -18.58
C ASP A 223 -8.16 7.51 -17.44
N VAL A 224 -7.63 7.29 -16.24
CA VAL A 224 -7.85 8.13 -15.06
C VAL A 224 -6.60 8.97 -14.78
N PRO A 225 -6.73 10.18 -14.21
CA PRO A 225 -5.57 10.98 -13.87
C PRO A 225 -4.80 10.32 -12.73
N LYS A 226 -3.48 10.17 -12.93
CA LYS A 226 -2.54 9.90 -11.85
C LYS A 226 -2.50 11.09 -10.91
N VAL A 227 -2.34 10.83 -9.63
CA VAL A 227 -2.34 11.85 -8.59
C VAL A 227 -1.04 11.75 -7.82
N PHE A 228 -0.27 12.83 -7.85
CA PHE A 228 0.92 12.97 -7.03
C PHE A 228 0.71 14.11 -6.04
N LYS A 229 0.95 13.86 -4.76
CA LYS A 229 0.92 14.90 -3.75
C LYS A 229 2.33 15.32 -3.42
N CYS A 230 2.57 16.61 -3.28
CA CYS A 230 3.86 17.14 -2.89
C CYS A 230 3.66 18.10 -1.72
N ALA A 231 4.33 17.86 -0.61
CA ALA A 231 4.43 18.83 0.49
C ALA A 231 5.59 19.77 0.19
N VAL A 232 5.31 21.05 -0.03
CA VAL A 232 6.32 22.03 -0.46
C VAL A 232 7.00 22.72 0.73
N ASP A 233 6.34 22.75 1.90
CA ASP A 233 6.88 23.24 3.17
C ASP A 233 6.44 22.28 4.27
N GLN A 234 7.36 21.86 5.14
CA GLN A 234 7.02 21.07 6.31
C GLN A 234 7.30 21.88 7.56
N PHE A 235 6.22 22.17 8.29
CA PHE A 235 6.30 22.55 9.69
C PHE A 235 6.00 21.29 10.50
N VAL A 236 7.01 20.74 11.17
CA VAL A 236 6.78 19.81 12.29
C VAL A 236 6.76 20.68 13.53
N GLU A 237 5.63 20.74 14.25
CA GLU A 237 5.56 21.45 15.53
C GLU A 237 6.76 21.06 16.41
N GLY A 238 7.56 22.06 16.80
CA GLY A 238 8.74 21.87 17.65
C GLY A 238 10.04 21.46 16.95
N ARG A 239 10.08 21.27 15.62
CA ARG A 239 11.32 21.15 14.85
C ARG A 239 11.39 22.18 13.74
N ASN A 240 12.19 23.22 13.96
CA ASN A 240 12.75 24.05 12.88
C ASN A 240 13.74 23.19 12.09
N VAL A 241 13.25 22.28 11.24
CA VAL A 241 14.13 21.65 10.26
C VAL A 241 14.45 22.73 9.23
N PRO A 242 15.74 23.04 8.97
CA PRO A 242 16.10 23.99 7.93
C PRO A 242 15.48 23.52 6.61
N LEU A 243 15.05 24.49 5.79
CA LEU A 243 14.64 24.26 4.40
C LEU A 243 15.57 23.21 3.78
N SER A 244 15.03 22.13 3.20
CA SER A 244 15.75 21.63 2.04
C SER A 244 15.75 22.82 1.06
N ILE A 245 16.94 23.24 0.69
CA ILE A 245 17.21 24.41 -0.17
C ILE A 245 16.40 24.28 -1.49
N GLU A 246 15.92 23.09 -1.82
CA GLU A 246 15.04 22.79 -2.95
C GLU A 246 13.63 23.39 -2.92
N GLY A 247 13.07 23.74 -1.75
CA GLY A 247 11.79 24.47 -1.68
C GLY A 247 11.86 25.84 -2.38
N SER A 248 13.06 26.42 -2.46
CA SER A 248 13.31 27.70 -3.15
C SER A 248 13.25 27.61 -4.69
N ASN A 249 13.23 26.39 -5.25
CA ASN A 249 13.24 26.15 -6.69
C ASN A 249 11.87 25.78 -7.29
N LEU A 250 10.77 25.95 -6.56
CA LEU A 250 9.43 25.64 -7.08
C LEU A 250 9.13 26.31 -8.44
N PRO A 251 9.47 27.60 -8.67
CA PRO A 251 9.29 28.22 -9.99
C PRO A 251 10.07 27.50 -11.11
N LEU A 252 11.30 27.06 -10.85
CA LEU A 252 12.11 26.28 -11.81
C LEU A 252 11.50 24.89 -12.05
N LYS A 253 11.04 24.23 -10.99
CA LYS A 253 10.34 22.94 -11.05
C LYS A 253 9.06 23.06 -11.91
N ILE A 254 8.27 24.12 -11.74
CA ILE A 254 7.09 24.42 -12.57
C ILE A 254 7.47 24.74 -14.02
N ALA A 255 8.56 25.49 -14.24
CA ALA A 255 9.05 25.78 -15.59
C ALA A 255 9.48 24.49 -16.31
N ALA A 256 10.14 23.57 -15.61
CA ALA A 256 10.50 22.26 -16.16
C ALA A 256 9.26 21.45 -16.58
N PHE A 257 8.18 21.48 -15.79
CA PHE A 257 6.89 20.88 -16.18
C PHE A 257 6.30 21.50 -17.45
N LYS A 258 6.31 22.83 -17.57
CA LYS A 258 5.83 23.53 -18.78
C LYS A 258 6.62 23.11 -20.02
N THR A 259 7.95 23.08 -19.91
CA THR A 259 8.84 22.65 -21.00
C THR A 259 8.60 21.19 -21.37
N ALA A 260 8.52 20.29 -20.39
CA ALA A 260 8.25 18.87 -20.64
C ALA A 260 6.86 18.65 -21.26
N PHE A 261 5.85 19.41 -20.84
CA PHE A 261 4.50 19.37 -21.42
C PHE A 261 4.48 19.88 -22.86
N ALA A 262 5.16 20.99 -23.16
CA ALA A 262 5.27 21.53 -24.52
C ALA A 262 5.91 20.54 -25.49
N ASN A 263 6.90 19.78 -25.01
CA ASN A 263 7.65 18.81 -25.81
C ASN A 263 7.00 17.40 -25.81
N ALA A 264 5.90 17.19 -25.09
CA ALA A 264 5.26 15.89 -25.02
C ALA A 264 4.59 15.54 -26.37
N SER A 265 4.84 14.32 -26.84
CA SER A 265 4.26 13.77 -28.08
C SER A 265 3.14 12.75 -27.84
N ALA A 266 2.94 12.34 -26.59
CA ALA A 266 1.89 11.42 -26.18
C ALA A 266 1.03 12.05 -25.08
N PRO A 267 -0.30 11.82 -25.10
CA PRO A 267 -1.19 12.31 -24.05
C PRO A 267 -0.92 11.61 -22.71
N ALA A 268 -1.14 12.30 -21.61
CA ALA A 268 -1.11 11.75 -20.25
C ALA A 268 -1.95 12.62 -19.31
N ASN A 269 -2.71 11.98 -18.43
CA ASN A 269 -3.58 12.65 -17.48
C ASN A 269 -2.96 12.60 -16.09
N PHE A 270 -2.77 13.76 -15.46
CA PHE A 270 -2.33 13.80 -14.06
C PHE A 270 -2.79 15.05 -13.31
N ILE A 271 -2.80 14.93 -11.99
CA ILE A 271 -3.04 15.99 -11.03
C ILE A 271 -1.89 15.97 -10.02
N VAL A 272 -1.09 17.02 -9.99
CA VAL A 272 -0.11 17.25 -8.93
C VAL A 272 -0.71 18.21 -7.91
N VAL A 273 -0.82 17.77 -6.66
CA VAL A 273 -1.33 18.56 -5.54
C VAL A 273 -0.14 19.12 -4.78
N LEU A 274 0.05 20.43 -4.83
CA LEU A 274 1.07 21.15 -4.09
C LEU A 274 0.47 21.64 -2.78
N CYS A 275 0.83 20.99 -1.67
CA CYS A 275 0.35 21.25 -0.32
C CYS A 275 1.35 22.06 0.51
N CYS A 276 0.84 22.68 1.57
CA CYS A 276 1.64 23.34 2.61
C CYS A 276 2.57 24.42 2.03
N ILE A 277 2.09 25.31 1.16
CA ILE A 277 2.92 26.41 0.67
C ILE A 277 2.79 27.57 1.66
N ARG A 278 3.88 27.98 2.35
CA ARG A 278 3.87 29.19 3.19
C ARG A 278 3.35 30.39 2.39
N SER A 279 2.66 31.30 3.07
CA SER A 279 2.07 32.50 2.46
C SER A 279 3.06 33.33 1.64
N THR A 280 4.34 33.32 1.99
CA THR A 280 5.42 34.02 1.27
C THR A 280 5.72 33.41 -0.10
N PHE A 281 5.64 32.08 -0.27
CA PHE A 281 5.82 31.39 -1.56
C PHE A 281 4.52 31.33 -2.37
N ALA A 282 3.36 31.33 -1.71
CA ALA A 282 2.08 31.34 -2.41
C ALA A 282 1.90 32.57 -3.32
N ASN A 283 2.57 33.68 -3.00
CA ASN A 283 2.54 34.92 -3.78
C ASN A 283 3.47 34.88 -5.01
N SER A 284 4.50 34.03 -5.04
CA SER A 284 5.40 33.90 -6.20
C SER A 284 4.93 32.86 -7.21
N VAL A 285 3.97 32.01 -6.84
CA VAL A 285 3.38 30.99 -7.71
C VAL A 285 2.15 31.56 -8.42
N VAL A 286 2.33 31.91 -9.70
CA VAL A 286 1.27 32.50 -10.52
C VAL A 286 0.50 31.39 -11.24
N PRO A 287 -0.85 31.32 -11.10
CA PRO A 287 -1.68 30.44 -11.91
C PRO A 287 -1.46 30.65 -13.41
N PHE A 288 -1.55 29.58 -14.18
CA PHE A 288 -1.41 29.65 -15.63
C PHE A 288 -2.22 28.56 -16.31
N GLU A 289 -2.39 28.71 -17.61
CA GLU A 289 -2.92 27.69 -18.50
C GLU A 289 -2.07 27.69 -19.78
N GLN A 290 -1.75 26.51 -20.28
CA GLN A 290 -0.98 26.30 -21.51
C GLN A 290 -1.61 25.13 -22.26
N THR A 291 -1.75 25.24 -23.57
CA THR A 291 -2.22 24.14 -24.42
C THR A 291 -1.06 23.46 -25.14
N ASN A 292 -1.25 22.18 -25.46
CA ASN A 292 -0.43 21.43 -26.39
C ASN A 292 -1.37 20.91 -27.50
N GLU A 293 -1.33 21.55 -28.66
CA GLU A 293 -2.20 21.22 -29.79
C GLU A 293 -1.90 19.84 -30.39
N LEU A 294 -0.66 19.36 -30.27
CA LEU A 294 -0.25 18.04 -30.76
C LEU A 294 -0.94 16.92 -29.99
N THR A 295 -0.97 17.03 -28.65
CA THR A 295 -1.64 16.04 -27.79
C THR A 295 -3.11 16.35 -27.51
N ARG A 296 -3.59 17.56 -27.89
CA ARG A 296 -4.92 18.10 -27.58
C ARG A 296 -5.19 18.19 -26.07
N GLU A 297 -4.17 18.56 -25.32
CA GLU A 297 -4.20 18.67 -23.87
C GLU A 297 -3.92 20.10 -23.40
N GLN A 298 -4.21 20.33 -22.13
CA GLN A 298 -3.86 21.55 -21.41
C GLN A 298 -3.10 21.20 -20.13
N LEU A 299 -2.17 22.07 -19.75
CA LEU A 299 -1.52 22.10 -18.45
C LEU A 299 -1.94 23.38 -17.74
N ALA A 300 -2.61 23.25 -16.60
CA ALA A 300 -3.09 24.38 -15.83
C ALA A 300 -2.59 24.31 -14.39
N LEU A 301 -2.02 25.40 -13.89
CA LEU A 301 -1.77 25.59 -12.46
C LEU A 301 -2.86 26.48 -11.90
N LYS A 302 -3.57 26.02 -10.87
CA LYS A 302 -4.64 26.77 -10.24
C LYS A 302 -4.58 26.70 -8.72
N ARG A 303 -4.95 27.80 -8.07
CA ARG A 303 -5.07 27.88 -6.62
C ARG A 303 -6.42 27.32 -6.18
N THR A 304 -6.42 26.52 -5.12
CA THR A 304 -7.65 25.98 -4.53
C THR A 304 -8.03 26.78 -3.28
N LYS A 305 -9.34 26.94 -3.05
CA LYS A 305 -9.86 27.58 -1.83
C LYS A 305 -9.76 26.65 -0.60
N PHE A 306 -9.60 25.35 -0.83
CA PHE A 306 -9.59 24.33 0.21
C PHE A 306 -8.15 23.98 0.60
N ARG A 307 -7.80 24.17 1.89
CA ARG A 307 -6.47 23.88 2.46
C ARG A 307 -5.29 24.63 1.79
N GLU A 308 -5.57 25.75 1.12
CA GLU A 308 -4.56 26.63 0.49
C GLU A 308 -3.58 25.90 -0.46
N CYS A 309 -4.02 24.82 -1.11
CA CYS A 309 -3.20 24.04 -2.03
C CYS A 309 -3.23 24.61 -3.45
N PHE A 310 -2.22 24.29 -4.26
CA PHE A 310 -2.26 24.48 -5.72
C PHE A 310 -2.42 23.14 -6.42
N LEU A 311 -3.13 23.13 -7.54
CA LEU A 311 -3.23 21.98 -8.43
C LEU A 311 -2.55 22.29 -9.74
N LEU A 312 -1.56 21.48 -10.12
CA LEU A 312 -1.01 21.44 -11.47
C LEU A 312 -1.65 20.25 -12.19
N VAL A 313 -2.50 20.56 -13.17
CA VAL A 313 -3.38 19.59 -13.83
C VAL A 313 -3.02 19.49 -15.30
N ARG A 314 -2.67 18.29 -15.76
CA ARG A 314 -2.58 17.96 -17.18
C ARG A 314 -3.81 17.14 -17.57
N SER A 315 -4.58 17.62 -18.55
CA SER A 315 -5.86 17.03 -18.93
C SER A 315 -6.18 17.27 -20.41
N PRO A 316 -7.12 16.54 -21.03
CA PRO A 316 -7.60 16.86 -22.37
C PRO A 316 -8.24 18.25 -22.39
N ILE A 317 -8.16 18.95 -23.53
CA ILE A 317 -8.87 20.23 -23.73
C ILE A 317 -10.39 19.98 -23.71
N ALA A 318 -10.84 18.98 -24.47
CA ALA A 318 -12.25 18.55 -24.51
C ALA A 318 -12.56 17.57 -23.36
N ARG A 319 -12.48 18.04 -22.10
CA ARG A 319 -12.72 17.22 -20.91
C ARG A 319 -14.12 17.42 -20.32
N ASP A 320 -14.68 16.34 -19.76
CA ASP A 320 -15.89 16.42 -18.92
C ASP A 320 -15.58 17.16 -17.61
N ALA A 321 -16.08 18.40 -17.50
CA ALA A 321 -15.83 19.26 -16.36
C ALA A 321 -16.33 18.65 -15.03
N ASN A 322 -17.45 17.91 -15.04
CA ASN A 322 -18.00 17.30 -13.83
C ASN A 322 -17.15 16.13 -13.37
N LYS A 323 -16.70 15.29 -14.32
CA LYS A 323 -15.78 14.17 -14.04
C LYS A 323 -14.46 14.67 -13.46
N TRP A 324 -13.88 15.70 -14.05
CA TRP A 324 -12.61 16.28 -13.58
C TRP A 324 -12.75 16.99 -12.24
N ALA A 325 -13.84 17.71 -12.00
CA ALA A 325 -14.09 18.31 -10.69
C ALA A 325 -14.14 17.25 -9.57
N LYS A 326 -14.70 16.06 -9.85
CA LYS A 326 -14.69 14.93 -8.91
C LYS A 326 -13.27 14.44 -8.63
N TRP A 327 -12.46 14.24 -9.67
CA TRP A 327 -11.08 13.78 -9.51
C TRP A 327 -10.16 14.80 -8.82
N GLU A 328 -10.35 16.09 -9.10
CA GLU A 328 -9.60 17.16 -8.42
C GLU A 328 -9.99 17.24 -6.94
N LYS A 329 -11.28 17.10 -6.62
CA LYS A 329 -11.73 17.00 -5.22
C LYS A 329 -11.13 15.77 -4.53
N GLU A 330 -11.16 14.62 -5.21
CA GLU A 330 -10.58 13.36 -4.73
C GLU A 330 -9.08 13.49 -4.46
N ALA A 331 -8.33 14.19 -5.30
CA ALA A 331 -6.90 14.41 -5.12
C ALA A 331 -6.56 15.24 -3.87
N ILE A 332 -7.41 16.20 -3.51
CA ILE A 332 -7.18 17.10 -2.37
C ILE A 332 -7.57 16.44 -1.04
N ASP A 333 -8.64 15.65 -1.04
CA ASP A 333 -9.24 15.10 0.18
C ASP A 333 -8.44 13.92 0.76
N TRP A 334 -7.73 14.18 1.86
CA TRP A 334 -6.95 13.18 2.59
C TRP A 334 -7.81 12.10 3.24
N GLN A 335 -9.10 12.35 3.50
CA GLN A 335 -9.98 11.36 4.15
C GLN A 335 -10.23 10.13 3.26
N ILE A 336 -9.87 10.20 1.98
CA ILE A 336 -9.95 9.06 1.06
C ILE A 336 -8.94 7.97 1.43
N ILE A 337 -7.80 8.31 2.02
CA ILE A 337 -6.81 7.33 2.47
C ILE A 337 -7.37 6.45 3.59
N ASP A 338 -8.18 7.02 4.50
CA ASP A 338 -8.83 6.28 5.59
C ASP A 338 -9.98 5.37 5.12
N GLN A 339 -10.43 5.54 3.88
CA GLN A 339 -11.48 4.73 3.25
C GLN A 339 -10.90 3.53 2.50
N TRP A 340 -9.58 3.48 2.29
CA TRP A 340 -8.93 2.40 1.57
C TRP A 340 -8.48 1.27 2.47
N ASN A 341 -8.43 0.08 1.87
CA ASN A 341 -7.90 -1.10 2.51
C ASN A 341 -6.38 -0.96 2.57
N LYS A 342 -5.88 -0.72 3.78
CA LYS A 342 -4.48 -0.34 4.01
C LYS A 342 -3.61 -1.55 4.33
N ILE A 343 -2.47 -1.67 3.66
CA ILE A 343 -1.36 -2.50 4.12
C ILE A 343 -0.28 -1.54 4.62
N ASP A 344 0.03 -1.62 5.90
CA ASP A 344 1.00 -0.78 6.58
C ASP A 344 2.22 -1.64 6.96
N ILE A 345 3.36 -1.41 6.33
CA ILE A 345 4.60 -2.14 6.60
C ILE A 345 5.52 -1.20 7.38
N GLU A 346 5.66 -1.45 8.68
CA GLU A 346 6.49 -0.67 9.60
C GLU A 346 7.47 -1.62 10.30
N ILE A 347 8.62 -1.86 9.68
CA ILE A 347 9.58 -2.84 10.15
C ILE A 347 10.85 -2.13 10.62
N ASP A 348 11.20 -2.36 11.88
CA ASP A 348 12.44 -1.89 12.51
C ASP A 348 13.55 -2.93 12.37
N ALA A 349 14.79 -2.60 12.79
CA ALA A 349 15.93 -3.51 12.71
C ALA A 349 15.66 -4.88 13.36
N ASP A 350 14.95 -4.89 14.49
CA ASP A 350 14.59 -6.11 15.24
C ASP A 350 13.36 -6.83 14.66
N GLY A 351 12.72 -6.24 13.65
CA GLY A 351 11.51 -6.77 13.01
C GLY A 351 11.76 -7.89 11.99
N ILE A 352 12.98 -8.41 11.88
CA ILE A 352 13.36 -9.44 10.91
C ILE A 352 13.70 -10.73 11.64
N GLY A 353 13.06 -11.84 11.27
CA GLY A 353 13.35 -13.16 11.81
C GLY A 353 14.61 -13.81 11.21
N ASP A 354 15.25 -14.69 11.98
CA ASP A 354 16.45 -15.43 11.57
C ASP A 354 16.20 -16.35 10.35
N GLY A 355 17.25 -16.60 9.54
CA GLY A 355 17.22 -17.55 8.43
C GLY A 355 16.57 -17.06 7.14
N LEU A 356 16.17 -15.78 7.08
CA LEU A 356 15.53 -15.19 5.90
C LEU A 356 16.55 -14.69 4.86
N LEU A 357 17.77 -14.35 5.29
CA LEU A 357 18.86 -13.80 4.48
C LEU A 357 20.02 -14.79 4.27
N ASP A 358 20.02 -15.92 5.00
CA ASP A 358 21.12 -16.91 4.98
C ASP A 358 21.02 -17.91 3.82
N ALA A 359 20.06 -17.72 2.91
CA ALA A 359 19.97 -18.51 1.68
C ALA A 359 20.86 -17.88 0.60
N THR A 360 22.17 -18.10 0.70
CA THR A 360 23.01 -18.04 -0.50
C THR A 360 22.42 -19.00 -1.55
N PRO A 361 22.38 -18.61 -2.84
CA PRO A 361 22.05 -19.58 -3.88
C PRO A 361 23.07 -20.70 -3.76
N GLY A 362 22.60 -21.92 -3.49
CA GLY A 362 23.45 -23.10 -3.51
C GLY A 362 24.22 -23.14 -4.83
N PRO A 363 25.49 -23.58 -4.83
CA PRO A 363 26.29 -23.60 -6.04
C PRO A 363 25.50 -24.31 -7.13
N SER A 364 25.28 -23.60 -8.23
CA SER A 364 24.66 -24.12 -9.44
C SER A 364 25.35 -25.44 -9.77
N ASP A 365 24.59 -26.54 -9.80
CA ASP A 365 25.05 -27.79 -10.41
C ASP A 365 25.31 -27.53 -11.89
N GLN A 366 26.53 -27.09 -12.18
CA GLN A 366 27.14 -27.19 -13.49
C GLN A 366 28.16 -28.33 -13.42
N GLN A 367 27.76 -29.42 -14.08
CA GLN A 367 28.62 -30.40 -14.75
C GLN A 367 29.47 -31.30 -13.86
N LYS A 368 28.99 -32.54 -13.70
CA LYS A 368 29.65 -33.70 -14.31
C LYS A 368 28.65 -34.77 -14.72
#